data_AF-V3ZHK1-F1
#
_entry.id   AF-V3ZHK1-F1
#
_cell.length_a   1.000
_cell.length_b   1.000
_cell.length_c   1.000
_cell.angle_alpha   90.00
_cell.angle_beta   90.00
_cell.angle_gamma   90.00
#
_symmetry.space_group_name_H-M   'P 1'
#
loop_
_entity.id
_entity.type
_entity.pdbx_description
1 polymer ?
#
loop_
_entity_poly.entity_id
_entity_poly.type
_entity_poly.pdbx_seq_one_letter_code
_entity_poly.pdbx_strand_id
1 'polypeptide(L)'
;MAANFCTDDNFNVEYDGVVYVMNPEQVTRLTNDPKSIDDINAEKNSLRDTGSDKEMVACSKSLTSCSTANSNSSSIGSSTCYFLLYIYVKSVNKSQTKGEIIKNHNPLKYYRKTRTGTEGEDSEFIDQLISFTTYDATDVPSLDHFDVIQRNSACIFAKTANIWGSPEWNDKLSLEENTFRLLPTFLMFSVKCSSLNIDGFVIQLPADISSNLEVFSTSVRKVLKVISDQDPGGGHSMTKSYIDKPGWVFEFNKITMFITTFAPFYPESNSRFSFASPYGFILFQPELSFAKHNLPPDTVITNWDTPKTVRDRIRITFKDKGQEYTIPATVNYPMVNDIVKPLKEGNPVIKWWKNKEE
;
A
#
# COMPACT_ATOMS: atom_id res chain seq x y z
N MET A 1 37.53 30.05 -25.03
CA MET A 1 36.52 28.97 -24.97
C MET A 1 36.98 27.99 -23.91
N ALA A 2 36.49 28.17 -22.68
CA ALA A 2 36.65 27.22 -21.60
C ALA A 2 35.36 27.33 -20.78
N ALA A 3 34.47 26.36 -20.95
CA ALA A 3 33.28 26.23 -20.14
C ALA A 3 33.67 25.43 -18.90
N ASN A 4 33.64 26.07 -17.74
CA ASN A 4 33.67 25.38 -16.46
C ASN A 4 32.26 24.80 -16.23
N PHE A 5 32.15 23.48 -16.27
CA PHE A 5 30.97 22.77 -15.77
C PHE A 5 31.14 22.63 -14.24
N CYS A 6 30.26 23.25 -13.47
CA CYS A 6 30.10 22.94 -12.05
C CYS A 6 29.40 21.57 -11.94
N THR A 7 30.02 20.65 -11.22
CA THR A 7 29.56 19.27 -10.99
C THR A 7 29.18 19.09 -9.51
N ASP A 8 28.15 19.78 -9.03
CA ASP A 8 27.73 19.64 -7.63
C ASP A 8 26.29 19.10 -7.56
N ASP A 9 26.14 17.80 -7.85
CA ASP A 9 24.88 17.06 -7.71
C ASP A 9 24.65 16.57 -6.26
N ASN A 10 24.84 17.45 -5.27
CA ASN A 10 24.58 17.12 -3.87
C ASN A 10 23.15 17.53 -3.48
N PHE A 11 22.47 16.66 -2.72
CA PHE A 11 21.14 16.90 -2.15
C PHE A 11 21.26 17.41 -0.72
N ASN A 12 20.56 18.49 -0.40
CA ASN A 12 20.45 18.98 0.97
C ASN A 12 19.17 18.43 1.60
N VAL A 13 19.31 17.69 2.71
CA VAL A 13 18.21 17.12 3.49
C VAL A 13 18.26 17.70 4.89
N GLU A 14 17.24 18.42 5.34
CA GLU A 14 17.18 18.91 6.72
C GLU A 14 16.41 17.94 7.63
N TYR A 15 17.00 17.55 8.76
CA TYR A 15 16.36 16.70 9.76
C TYR A 15 16.77 17.16 11.17
N ASP A 16 15.78 17.49 12.01
CA ASP A 16 15.98 17.98 13.39
C ASP A 16 16.91 19.22 13.48
N GLY A 17 16.75 20.15 12.53
CA GLY A 17 17.56 21.38 12.42
C GLY A 17 18.98 21.17 11.90
N VAL A 18 19.31 19.97 11.40
CA VAL A 18 20.62 19.64 10.80
C VAL A 18 20.46 19.44 9.31
N VAL A 19 21.25 20.17 8.51
CA VAL A 19 21.33 20.00 7.05
C VAL A 19 22.36 18.93 6.71
N TYR A 20 21.92 17.87 6.06
CA TYR A 20 22.72 16.77 5.54
C TYR A 20 22.94 16.98 4.04
N VAL A 21 24.20 17.09 3.63
CA VAL A 21 24.59 17.15 2.22
C VAL A 21 24.89 15.72 1.77
N MET A 22 24.03 15.15 0.92
CA MET A 22 24.15 13.77 0.44
C MET A 22 24.43 13.75 -1.06
N ASN A 23 25.45 13.01 -1.48
CA ASN A 23 25.71 12.76 -2.89
C ASN A 23 24.75 11.67 -3.44
N PRO A 24 24.62 11.51 -4.77
CA PRO A 24 23.68 10.55 -5.37
C PRO A 24 23.96 9.10 -4.99
N GLU A 25 25.22 8.74 -4.71
CA GLU A 25 25.58 7.41 -4.23
C GLU A 25 25.11 7.16 -2.80
N GLN A 26 25.16 8.16 -1.92
CA GLN A 26 24.66 8.07 -0.54
C GLN A 26 23.13 7.92 -0.52
N VAL A 27 22.42 8.67 -1.38
CA VAL A 27 20.97 8.50 -1.55
C VAL A 27 20.65 7.09 -2.05
N THR A 28 21.37 6.62 -3.08
CA THR A 28 21.19 5.28 -3.67
C THR A 28 21.51 4.16 -2.67
N ARG A 29 22.54 4.33 -1.83
CA ARG A 29 22.86 3.38 -0.75
C ARG A 29 21.78 3.35 0.32
N LEU A 30 21.27 4.49 0.75
CA LEU A 30 20.19 4.58 1.75
C LEU A 30 18.86 4.00 1.23
N THR A 31 18.60 4.10 -0.08
CA THR A 31 17.41 3.47 -0.69
C THR A 31 17.56 1.96 -0.87
N ASN A 32 18.78 1.46 -1.09
CA ASN A 32 19.02 0.05 -1.43
C ASN A 32 19.45 -0.83 -0.24
N ASP A 33 20.02 -0.25 0.81
CA ASP A 33 20.42 -0.92 2.05
C ASP A 33 20.07 0.01 3.22
N PRO A 34 18.81 0.01 3.69
CA PRO A 34 18.40 0.79 4.85
C PRO A 34 18.96 0.12 6.10
N LYS A 35 20.27 0.27 6.33
CA LYS A 35 20.86 0.08 7.65
C LYS A 35 20.06 0.90 8.65
N SER A 36 19.95 0.41 9.87
CA SER A 36 19.17 1.10 10.89
C SER A 36 19.73 2.52 11.04
N ILE A 37 18.87 3.50 11.32
CA ILE A 37 19.33 4.85 11.73
C ILE A 37 20.35 4.76 12.88
N ASP A 38 20.33 3.67 13.66
CA ASP A 38 21.29 3.37 14.71
C ASP A 38 22.70 3.05 14.18
N ASP A 39 22.82 2.45 12.99
CA ASP A 39 24.12 2.21 12.32
C ASP A 39 24.74 3.52 11.80
N ILE A 40 23.91 4.43 11.28
CA ILE A 40 24.33 5.78 10.85
C ILE A 40 24.81 6.59 12.07
N ASN A 41 24.14 6.44 13.22
CA ASN A 41 24.55 7.05 14.48
C ASN A 41 25.81 6.40 15.08
N ALA A 42 26.03 5.09 14.87
CA ALA A 42 27.24 4.40 15.28
C ALA A 42 28.47 4.85 14.45
N GLU A 43 28.30 5.04 13.13
CA GLU A 43 29.33 5.57 12.24
C GLU A 43 29.66 7.04 12.55
N LYS A 44 28.67 7.82 13.01
CA LYS A 44 28.87 9.20 13.52
C LYS A 44 29.72 9.25 14.80
N ASN A 45 29.61 8.26 15.68
CA ASN A 45 30.40 8.20 16.90
C ASN A 45 31.87 7.82 16.62
N SER A 46 32.19 7.16 15.51
CA SER A 46 33.58 6.91 15.12
C SER A 46 34.23 8.11 14.41
N LEU A 47 33.44 9.02 13.84
CA LEU A 47 33.92 10.22 13.13
C LEU A 47 34.02 11.47 14.01
N ARG A 48 33.46 11.45 15.23
CA ARG A 48 33.59 12.54 16.21
C ARG A 48 34.97 12.66 16.86
N ASP A 49 35.87 11.69 16.64
CA ASP A 49 37.24 11.71 17.17
C ASP A 49 38.22 12.61 16.37
N THR A 50 37.77 13.34 15.35
CA THR A 50 38.66 14.18 14.52
C THR A 50 38.37 15.68 14.53
N GLY A 51 37.53 16.16 15.45
CA GLY A 51 37.47 17.55 15.92
C GLY A 51 37.43 18.65 14.84
N SER A 52 36.23 19.17 14.54
CA SER A 52 36.06 20.62 14.29
C SER A 52 34.58 21.01 14.42
N ASP A 53 34.31 21.88 15.39
CA ASP A 53 33.07 22.64 15.47
C ASP A 53 33.20 23.89 14.59
N LYS A 54 32.16 24.22 13.78
CA LYS A 54 31.69 25.60 13.58
C LYS A 54 30.45 25.73 12.68
N GLU A 55 29.64 26.69 13.12
CA GLU A 55 28.67 27.54 12.40
C GLU A 55 27.33 26.96 11.95
N MET A 56 26.30 27.36 12.71
CA MET A 56 24.89 27.25 12.40
C MET A 56 24.42 28.60 11.84
N VAL A 57 24.09 28.67 10.55
CA VAL A 57 23.48 29.84 9.92
C VAL A 57 22.12 29.44 9.36
N ALA A 58 21.10 30.18 9.75
CA ALA A 58 19.72 30.05 9.32
C ALA A 58 19.55 30.24 7.81
N CYS A 59 18.81 29.34 7.15
CA CYS A 59 18.21 29.60 5.86
C CYS A 59 16.93 28.77 5.67
N SER A 60 15.80 29.24 6.24
CA SER A 60 14.48 28.77 5.84
C SER A 60 14.11 29.46 4.52
N LYS A 61 14.17 28.73 3.40
CA LYS A 61 13.47 28.92 2.10
C LYS A 61 14.28 28.26 0.98
N SER A 62 14.22 26.94 0.85
CA SER A 62 14.64 26.28 -0.40
C SER A 62 14.12 24.84 -0.51
N LEU A 63 12.80 24.67 -0.69
CA LEU A 63 12.25 23.47 -1.32
C LEU A 63 11.36 23.80 -2.54
N THR A 64 11.26 25.07 -2.94
CA THR A 64 10.37 25.53 -4.02
C THR A 64 11.02 25.72 -5.39
N SER A 65 12.31 25.42 -5.58
CA SER A 65 13.03 25.74 -6.83
C SER A 65 13.68 24.55 -7.55
N CYS A 66 13.03 23.38 -7.57
CA CYS A 66 13.45 22.25 -8.42
C CYS A 66 12.51 21.93 -9.60
N SER A 67 11.50 22.76 -9.91
CA SER A 67 10.50 22.43 -10.94
C SER A 67 10.81 22.93 -12.36
N THR A 68 12.01 23.47 -12.63
CA THR A 68 12.36 23.96 -13.99
C THR A 68 13.80 23.59 -14.36
N ALA A 69 14.05 22.29 -14.57
CA ALA A 69 15.25 21.82 -15.26
C ALA A 69 14.93 20.63 -16.19
N ASN A 70 15.20 20.84 -17.47
CA ASN A 70 15.26 19.91 -18.62
C ASN A 70 14.72 18.47 -18.50
N SER A 71 13.79 18.16 -19.40
CA SER A 71 12.98 16.94 -19.54
C SER A 71 13.72 15.65 -19.97
N ASN A 72 15.02 15.49 -19.75
CA ASN A 72 15.78 14.35 -20.29
C ASN A 72 16.50 13.45 -19.26
N SER A 73 16.25 13.58 -17.95
CA SER A 73 16.76 12.65 -16.93
C SER A 73 15.68 12.32 -15.88
N SER A 74 14.73 11.45 -16.23
CA SER A 74 13.45 11.29 -15.52
C SER A 74 13.38 10.19 -14.45
N SER A 75 14.44 9.39 -14.20
CA SER A 75 14.34 8.30 -13.20
C SER A 75 14.87 8.68 -11.80
N ILE A 76 15.92 9.50 -11.69
CA ILE A 76 16.59 9.77 -10.41
C ILE A 76 15.76 10.70 -9.50
N GLY A 77 15.00 11.64 -10.06
CA GLY A 77 14.21 12.59 -9.28
C GLY A 77 13.05 11.98 -8.48
N SER A 78 12.42 10.92 -8.99
CA SER A 78 11.26 10.30 -8.35
C SER A 78 11.62 9.54 -7.07
N SER A 79 12.76 8.82 -7.08
CA SER A 79 13.21 8.02 -5.94
C SER A 79 13.65 8.87 -4.76
N THR A 80 14.36 9.97 -5.00
CA THR A 80 14.80 10.89 -3.94
C THR A 80 13.61 11.57 -3.25
N CYS A 81 12.63 12.02 -4.04
CA CYS A 81 11.39 12.60 -3.53
C CYS A 81 10.61 11.61 -2.65
N TYR A 82 10.48 10.36 -3.09
CA TYR A 82 9.84 9.32 -2.30
C TYR A 82 10.59 9.04 -0.99
N PHE A 83 11.93 9.00 -1.04
CA PHE A 83 12.76 8.75 0.14
C PHE A 83 12.62 9.85 1.21
N LEU A 84 12.56 11.11 0.80
CA LEU A 84 12.32 12.24 1.72
C LEU A 84 10.94 12.15 2.37
N LEU A 85 9.92 11.86 1.56
CA LEU A 85 8.57 11.62 2.06
C LEU A 85 8.54 10.46 3.05
N TYR A 86 9.22 9.36 2.72
CA TYR A 86 9.33 8.19 3.58
C TYR A 86 9.99 8.48 4.92
N ILE A 87 11.13 9.20 4.93
CA ILE A 87 11.80 9.63 6.16
C ILE A 87 10.86 10.51 6.99
N TYR A 88 10.21 11.47 6.34
CA TYR A 88 9.30 12.38 7.02
C TYR A 88 8.14 11.63 7.69
N VAL A 89 7.48 10.71 6.96
CA VAL A 89 6.37 9.92 7.50
C VAL A 89 6.84 9.04 8.65
N LYS A 90 8.03 8.44 8.55
CA LYS A 90 8.64 7.68 9.66
C LYS A 90 8.86 8.56 10.89
N SER A 91 9.32 9.80 10.71
CA SER A 91 9.52 10.77 11.78
C SER A 91 8.19 11.09 12.49
N VAL A 92 7.15 11.45 11.73
CA VAL A 92 5.80 11.72 12.25
C VAL A 92 5.22 10.48 12.95
N ASN A 93 5.41 9.30 12.38
CA ASN A 93 4.89 8.07 12.98
C ASN A 93 5.57 7.69 14.30
N LYS A 94 6.82 8.11 14.53
CA LYS A 94 7.57 7.88 15.76
C LYS A 94 6.98 8.71 16.92
N SER A 95 6.55 9.94 16.65
CA SER A 95 5.96 10.83 17.67
C SER A 95 4.56 10.37 18.12
N GLN A 96 3.81 9.64 17.27
CA GLN A 96 2.44 9.18 17.55
C GLN A 96 2.31 7.86 18.34
N THR A 97 3.41 7.23 18.79
CA THR A 97 3.40 5.86 19.35
C THR A 97 2.74 5.66 20.73
N LYS A 98 2.26 6.72 21.41
CA LYS A 98 1.56 6.63 22.70
C LYS A 98 0.02 6.60 22.55
N GLY A 99 -0.51 5.55 21.92
CA GLY A 99 -1.96 5.31 21.80
C GLY A 99 -2.43 4.07 22.57
N GLU A 100 -3.62 4.14 23.18
CA GLU A 100 -4.25 3.06 23.94
C GLU A 100 -4.81 1.98 22.99
N ILE A 101 -4.54 0.70 23.26
CA ILE A 101 -5.06 -0.43 22.48
C ILE A 101 -6.45 -0.79 23.01
N ILE A 102 -7.49 -0.57 22.21
CA ILE A 102 -8.85 -0.99 22.57
C ILE A 102 -9.01 -2.46 22.14
N LYS A 103 -9.30 -3.35 23.10
CA LYS A 103 -9.53 -4.77 22.82
C LYS A 103 -10.90 -4.96 22.16
N ASN A 104 -10.92 -5.28 20.87
CA ASN A 104 -12.12 -5.76 20.18
C ASN A 104 -12.25 -7.29 20.37
N HIS A 105 -13.47 -7.84 20.32
CA HIS A 105 -13.72 -9.28 20.49
C HIS A 105 -13.25 -10.15 19.32
N ASN A 106 -12.70 -9.56 18.26
CA ASN A 106 -12.03 -10.30 17.20
C ASN A 106 -10.51 -10.09 17.32
N PRO A 107 -9.71 -11.16 17.59
CA PRO A 107 -8.27 -11.06 17.79
C PRO A 107 -7.49 -10.64 16.54
N LEU A 108 -8.13 -10.61 15.36
CA LEU A 108 -7.58 -10.14 14.10
C LEU A 108 -7.93 -8.68 13.79
N LYS A 109 -8.79 -8.04 14.61
CA LYS A 109 -9.40 -6.71 14.35
C LYS A 109 -9.12 -5.71 15.48
N TYR A 110 -7.86 -5.62 15.89
CA TYR A 110 -7.45 -4.58 16.82
C TYR A 110 -7.44 -3.24 16.10
N TYR A 111 -8.50 -2.46 16.27
CA TYR A 111 -8.48 -1.06 15.88
C TYR A 111 -7.67 -0.28 16.91
N ARG A 112 -6.47 0.17 16.52
CA ARG A 112 -5.71 1.14 17.30
C ARG A 112 -6.31 2.52 17.04
N LYS A 113 -6.98 3.10 18.04
CA LYS A 113 -7.46 4.48 17.93
C LYS A 113 -6.24 5.39 17.84
N THR A 114 -5.95 5.92 16.65
CA THR A 114 -4.92 6.94 16.49
C THR A 114 -5.33 8.17 17.27
N ARG A 115 -4.40 8.74 18.02
CA ARG A 115 -4.61 9.99 18.74
C ARG A 115 -4.87 11.05 17.66
N THR A 116 -6.00 11.74 17.72
CA THR A 116 -6.24 12.92 16.87
C THR A 116 -5.12 13.91 17.18
N GLY A 117 -4.22 14.13 16.21
CA GLY A 117 -3.20 15.17 16.31
C GLY A 117 -3.86 16.53 16.50
N THR A 118 -3.09 17.50 16.97
CA THR A 118 -3.51 18.91 16.91
C THR A 118 -3.65 19.29 15.43
N GLU A 119 -4.81 19.81 15.04
CA GLU A 119 -5.22 20.04 13.64
C GLU A 119 -4.18 20.77 12.75
N GLY A 120 -3.25 21.52 13.34
CA GLY A 120 -2.20 22.26 12.62
C GLY A 120 -1.03 21.42 12.09
N GLU A 121 -0.53 20.42 12.82
CA GLU A 121 0.63 19.61 12.39
C GLU A 121 0.26 18.65 11.24
N ASP A 122 -0.99 18.19 11.23
CA ASP A 122 -1.50 17.31 10.19
C ASP A 122 -1.65 18.05 8.85
N SER A 123 -1.83 19.38 8.83
CA SER A 123 -2.03 20.13 7.58
C SER A 123 -0.76 20.24 6.74
N GLU A 124 0.37 20.63 7.34
CA GLU A 124 1.64 20.80 6.61
C GLU A 124 2.12 19.47 6.02
N PHE A 125 2.01 18.38 6.79
CA PHE A 125 2.33 17.05 6.30
C PHE A 125 1.47 16.66 5.08
N ILE A 126 0.16 16.93 5.15
CA ILE A 126 -0.74 16.64 4.03
C ILE A 126 -0.37 17.46 2.81
N ASP A 127 -0.05 18.74 2.95
CA ASP A 127 0.34 19.59 1.83
C ASP A 127 1.64 19.08 1.16
N GLN A 128 2.61 18.66 1.96
CA GLN A 128 3.82 18.01 1.45
C GLN A 128 3.47 16.71 0.71
N LEU A 129 2.65 15.84 1.31
CA LEU A 129 2.24 14.58 0.69
C LEU A 129 1.49 14.80 -0.63
N ILE A 130 0.60 15.81 -0.70
CA ILE A 130 -0.08 16.23 -1.94
C ILE A 130 0.95 16.58 -3.01
N SER A 131 2.00 17.33 -2.66
CA SER A 131 3.04 17.71 -3.64
C SER A 131 3.81 16.54 -4.25
N PHE A 132 3.80 15.37 -3.60
CA PHE A 132 4.40 14.13 -4.11
C PHE A 132 3.42 13.24 -4.88
N THR A 133 2.11 13.49 -4.78
CA THR A 133 1.13 12.77 -5.62
C THR A 133 1.27 13.24 -7.06
N THR A 134 1.42 12.30 -7.98
CA THR A 134 1.72 12.58 -9.40
C THR A 134 0.49 12.51 -10.31
N TYR A 135 -0.67 12.15 -9.75
CA TYR A 135 -1.93 12.00 -10.47
C TYR A 135 -3.11 12.09 -9.50
N ASP A 136 -4.29 12.41 -10.03
CA ASP A 136 -5.55 12.38 -9.29
C ASP A 136 -6.09 10.95 -9.24
N ALA A 137 -6.13 10.34 -8.05
CA ALA A 137 -6.59 8.96 -7.89
C ALA A 137 -8.09 8.75 -8.09
N THR A 138 -8.86 9.84 -8.23
CA THR A 138 -10.30 9.82 -8.47
C THR A 138 -10.66 9.87 -9.96
N ASP A 139 -9.69 10.17 -10.82
CA ASP A 139 -9.85 10.30 -12.27
C ASP A 139 -8.69 9.60 -13.00
N VAL A 140 -8.74 8.27 -13.05
CA VAL A 140 -7.74 7.42 -13.70
C VAL A 140 -8.38 6.28 -14.48
N PRO A 141 -7.76 5.81 -15.58
CA PRO A 141 -8.29 4.70 -16.38
C PRO A 141 -8.53 3.40 -15.60
N SER A 142 -7.81 3.19 -14.50
CA SER A 142 -7.98 2.01 -13.66
C SER A 142 -9.35 1.92 -12.99
N LEU A 143 -10.00 3.07 -12.72
CA LEU A 143 -11.37 3.10 -12.22
C LEU A 143 -12.36 2.71 -13.30
N ASP A 144 -12.21 3.23 -14.52
CA ASP A 144 -13.07 2.89 -15.67
C ASP A 144 -13.02 1.39 -15.98
N HIS A 145 -11.82 0.80 -15.96
CA HIS A 145 -11.65 -0.62 -16.20
C HIS A 145 -12.14 -1.50 -15.04
N PHE A 146 -12.13 -0.99 -13.81
CA PHE A 146 -12.62 -1.70 -12.63
C PHE A 146 -14.14 -1.60 -12.45
N ASP A 147 -14.77 -0.59 -13.03
CA ASP A 147 -16.21 -0.31 -12.92
C ASP A 147 -17.08 -1.53 -13.29
N VAL A 148 -16.68 -2.32 -14.30
CA VAL A 148 -17.40 -3.55 -14.67
C VAL A 148 -17.48 -4.55 -13.51
N ILE A 149 -16.41 -4.68 -12.71
CA ILE A 149 -16.39 -5.53 -11.53
C ILE A 149 -17.25 -4.91 -10.43
N GLN A 150 -17.09 -3.60 -10.21
CA GLN A 150 -17.84 -2.86 -9.19
C GLN A 150 -19.36 -2.95 -9.39
N ARG A 151 -19.83 -2.83 -10.64
CA ARG A 151 -21.25 -2.88 -11.01
C ARG A 151 -21.85 -4.28 -11.00
N ASN A 152 -21.06 -5.30 -11.36
CA ASN A 152 -21.58 -6.66 -11.55
C ASN A 152 -21.36 -7.60 -10.35
N SER A 153 -20.49 -7.22 -9.41
CA SER A 153 -20.23 -7.99 -8.19
C SER A 153 -21.52 -8.36 -7.43
N ALA A 154 -21.50 -9.53 -6.80
CA ALA A 154 -22.55 -9.99 -5.88
C ALA A 154 -22.54 -9.25 -4.54
N CYS A 155 -21.44 -8.55 -4.21
CA CYS A 155 -21.32 -7.82 -2.97
C CYS A 155 -22.26 -6.59 -2.96
N ILE A 156 -23.12 -6.50 -1.95
CA ILE A 156 -24.10 -5.41 -1.82
C ILE A 156 -23.47 -4.02 -1.66
N PHE A 157 -22.20 -3.96 -1.23
CA PHE A 157 -21.46 -2.71 -1.02
C PHE A 157 -20.67 -2.27 -2.24
N ALA A 158 -20.42 -3.16 -3.21
CA ALA A 158 -19.51 -2.86 -4.32
C ALA A 158 -19.97 -1.64 -5.12
N LYS A 159 -21.26 -1.60 -5.48
CA LYS A 159 -21.85 -0.56 -6.34
C LYS A 159 -21.75 0.86 -5.78
N THR A 160 -21.65 1.00 -4.46
CA THR A 160 -21.59 2.30 -3.78
C THR A 160 -20.23 2.58 -3.16
N ALA A 161 -19.25 1.68 -3.35
CA ALA A 161 -17.93 1.84 -2.79
C ALA A 161 -17.22 3.05 -3.41
N ASN A 162 -16.68 3.92 -2.56
CA ASN A 162 -15.82 5.01 -2.99
C ASN A 162 -14.39 4.49 -3.15
N ILE A 163 -13.88 4.43 -4.38
CA ILE A 163 -12.61 3.77 -4.71
C ILE A 163 -11.65 4.76 -5.35
N TRP A 164 -10.38 4.71 -4.95
CA TRP A 164 -9.26 5.35 -5.64
C TRP A 164 -8.55 4.35 -6.54
N GLY A 165 -8.01 4.81 -7.67
CA GLY A 165 -7.30 3.97 -8.63
C GLY A 165 -5.80 4.21 -8.67
N SER A 166 -5.06 3.24 -9.21
CA SER A 166 -3.66 3.38 -9.60
C SER A 166 -3.50 4.21 -10.87
N PRO A 167 -2.31 4.80 -11.14
CA PRO A 167 -2.11 5.55 -12.38
C PRO A 167 -2.12 4.60 -13.58
N GLU A 168 -2.12 5.18 -14.78
CA GLU A 168 -1.95 4.42 -16.00
C GLU A 168 -0.63 3.62 -15.99
N TRP A 169 -0.74 2.38 -16.45
CA TRP A 169 0.38 1.47 -16.58
C TRP A 169 1.39 1.99 -17.60
N ASN A 170 2.68 1.91 -17.26
CA ASN A 170 3.75 2.29 -18.17
C ASN A 170 4.54 1.05 -18.60
N ASP A 171 4.39 0.66 -19.87
CA ASP A 171 5.04 -0.52 -20.47
C ASP A 171 6.57 -0.43 -20.55
N LYS A 172 7.14 0.77 -20.32
CA LYS A 172 8.60 0.97 -20.26
C LYS A 172 9.19 0.67 -18.89
N LEU A 173 8.35 0.40 -17.89
CA LEU A 173 8.75 0.16 -16.51
C LEU A 173 8.45 -1.29 -16.13
N SER A 174 9.26 -1.83 -15.22
CA SER A 174 8.96 -3.09 -14.55
C SER A 174 7.68 -3.00 -13.72
N LEU A 175 7.17 -4.16 -13.29
CA LEU A 175 6.03 -4.24 -12.36
C LEU A 175 6.34 -3.53 -11.03
N GLU A 176 7.55 -3.74 -10.52
CA GLU A 176 8.03 -3.15 -9.28
C GLU A 176 8.11 -1.62 -9.39
N GLU A 177 8.62 -1.09 -10.49
CA GLU A 177 8.68 0.36 -10.74
C GLU A 177 7.29 0.98 -10.96
N ASN A 178 6.38 0.30 -11.68
CA ASN A 178 4.98 0.73 -11.78
C ASN A 178 4.30 0.75 -10.40
N THR A 179 4.60 -0.24 -9.55
CA THR A 179 4.10 -0.27 -8.16
C THR A 179 4.73 0.81 -7.29
N PHE A 180 6.00 1.14 -7.50
CA PHE A 180 6.66 2.19 -6.74
C PHE A 180 6.04 3.58 -7.04
N ARG A 181 5.70 3.86 -8.30
CA ARG A 181 5.09 5.12 -8.74
C ARG A 181 3.77 5.46 -8.04
N LEU A 182 2.98 4.47 -7.62
CA LEU A 182 1.70 4.72 -6.95
C LEU A 182 1.83 4.94 -5.44
N LEU A 183 3.01 4.70 -4.84
CA LEU A 183 3.17 4.72 -3.38
C LEU A 183 2.86 6.06 -2.71
N PRO A 184 3.21 7.24 -3.26
CA PRO A 184 2.79 8.52 -2.67
C PRO A 184 1.27 8.63 -2.52
N THR A 185 0.54 8.25 -3.58
CA THR A 185 -0.94 8.26 -3.59
C THR A 185 -1.52 7.16 -2.69
N PHE A 186 -0.90 5.99 -2.64
CA PHE A 186 -1.32 4.91 -1.74
C PHE A 186 -1.12 5.28 -0.26
N LEU A 187 -0.05 6.03 0.04
CA LEU A 187 0.16 6.62 1.35
C LEU A 187 -0.89 7.68 1.66
N MET A 188 -1.19 8.58 0.72
CA MET A 188 -2.30 9.54 0.87
C MET A 188 -3.62 8.84 1.15
N PHE A 189 -3.92 7.76 0.42
CA PHE A 189 -5.08 6.93 0.65
C PHE A 189 -5.11 6.41 2.09
N SER A 190 -4.01 5.86 2.60
CA SER A 190 -3.93 5.37 3.98
C SER A 190 -4.25 6.49 5.00
N VAL A 191 -3.80 7.72 4.76
CA VAL A 191 -4.04 8.85 5.66
C VAL A 191 -5.49 9.38 5.55
N LYS A 192 -6.05 9.44 4.34
CA LYS A 192 -7.34 10.11 4.06
C LYS A 192 -8.55 9.19 3.98
N CYS A 193 -8.38 7.87 3.86
CA CYS A 193 -9.48 6.93 3.65
C CYS A 193 -10.59 7.02 4.70
N SER A 194 -10.22 7.31 5.96
CA SER A 194 -11.20 7.51 7.02
C SER A 194 -11.99 8.81 6.83
N SER A 195 -11.32 9.97 6.70
CA SER A 195 -11.96 11.29 6.60
C SER A 195 -12.75 11.49 5.30
N LEU A 196 -12.27 10.92 4.19
CA LEU A 196 -12.89 11.06 2.87
C LEU A 196 -13.86 9.92 2.54
N ASN A 197 -14.10 9.00 3.49
CA ASN A 197 -14.94 7.83 3.26
C ASN A 197 -14.55 7.04 2.01
N ILE A 198 -13.27 6.74 1.87
CA ILE A 198 -12.76 5.91 0.77
C ILE A 198 -12.79 4.45 1.25
N ASP A 199 -13.49 3.60 0.52
CA ASP A 199 -13.71 2.18 0.83
C ASP A 199 -12.59 1.28 0.30
N GLY A 200 -11.83 1.74 -0.71
CA GLY A 200 -10.68 0.99 -1.20
C GLY A 200 -9.78 1.73 -2.19
N PHE A 201 -8.66 1.08 -2.51
CA PHE A 201 -7.70 1.49 -3.51
C PHE A 201 -7.46 0.33 -4.47
N VAL A 202 -7.64 0.53 -5.77
CA VAL A 202 -7.49 -0.51 -6.78
C VAL A 202 -6.21 -0.31 -7.59
N ILE A 203 -5.43 -1.38 -7.74
CA ILE A 203 -4.30 -1.46 -8.66
C ILE A 203 -4.71 -2.29 -9.86
N GLN A 204 -4.62 -1.73 -11.06
CA GLN A 204 -4.78 -2.45 -12.31
C GLN A 204 -3.46 -3.09 -12.74
N LEU A 205 -3.53 -4.33 -13.21
CA LEU A 205 -2.44 -5.07 -13.85
C LEU A 205 -2.78 -5.34 -15.32
N PRO A 206 -1.85 -5.15 -16.26
CA PRO A 206 -2.07 -5.47 -17.67
C PRO A 206 -2.30 -6.97 -17.89
N ALA A 207 -2.92 -7.29 -19.03
CA ALA A 207 -3.43 -8.62 -19.33
C ALA A 207 -2.34 -9.71 -19.36
N ASP A 208 -1.12 -9.37 -19.79
CA ASP A 208 0.03 -10.27 -19.90
C ASP A 208 0.48 -10.76 -18.52
N ILE A 209 0.60 -9.85 -17.54
CA ILE A 209 1.00 -10.19 -16.16
C ILE A 209 -0.17 -10.68 -15.29
N SER A 210 -1.38 -10.72 -15.85
CA SER A 210 -2.59 -11.33 -15.27
C SER A 210 -3.17 -12.44 -16.14
N SER A 211 -2.37 -13.03 -17.02
CA SER A 211 -2.84 -13.95 -18.08
C SER A 211 -3.29 -15.31 -17.57
N ASN A 212 -2.70 -15.79 -16.47
CA ASN A 212 -3.06 -17.05 -15.82
C ASN A 212 -2.75 -17.01 -14.32
N LEU A 213 -3.21 -18.03 -13.60
CA LEU A 213 -3.09 -18.11 -12.14
C LEU A 213 -1.65 -18.02 -11.64
N GLU A 214 -0.69 -18.65 -12.33
CA GLU A 214 0.71 -18.65 -11.91
C GLU A 214 1.35 -17.27 -12.08
N VAL A 215 1.23 -16.69 -13.28
CA VAL A 215 1.78 -15.36 -13.57
C VAL A 215 1.14 -14.33 -12.64
N PHE A 216 -0.18 -14.36 -12.48
CA PHE A 216 -0.89 -13.45 -11.60
C PHE A 216 -0.50 -13.59 -10.13
N SER A 217 -0.31 -14.83 -9.64
CA SER A 217 0.16 -15.07 -8.26
C SER A 217 1.53 -14.43 -8.01
N THR A 218 2.45 -14.57 -8.96
CA THR A 218 3.77 -13.95 -8.89
C THR A 218 3.67 -12.42 -8.92
N SER A 219 2.83 -11.87 -9.81
CA SER A 219 2.59 -10.43 -9.90
C SER A 219 2.00 -9.86 -8.61
N VAL A 220 0.97 -10.49 -8.04
CA VAL A 220 0.37 -10.10 -6.75
C VAL A 220 1.42 -10.11 -5.65
N ARG A 221 2.24 -11.17 -5.55
CA ARG A 221 3.33 -11.24 -4.56
C ARG A 221 4.30 -10.07 -4.70
N LYS A 222 4.75 -9.77 -5.93
CA LYS A 222 5.70 -8.67 -6.20
C LYS A 222 5.11 -7.31 -5.81
N VAL A 223 3.87 -7.02 -6.22
CA VAL A 223 3.17 -5.77 -5.84
C VAL A 223 3.09 -5.64 -4.32
N LEU A 224 2.59 -6.67 -3.64
CA LEU A 224 2.43 -6.64 -2.19
C LEU A 224 3.77 -6.55 -1.46
N LYS A 225 4.82 -7.18 -1.99
CA LYS A 225 6.17 -7.06 -1.44
C LYS A 225 6.70 -5.64 -1.56
N VAL A 226 6.60 -4.99 -2.73
CA VAL A 226 7.04 -3.60 -2.91
C VAL A 226 6.31 -2.67 -1.94
N ILE A 227 4.98 -2.77 -1.85
CA ILE A 227 4.19 -1.94 -0.92
C ILE A 227 4.59 -2.22 0.55
N SER A 228 4.75 -3.48 0.91
CA SER A 228 5.16 -3.89 2.27
C SER A 228 6.58 -3.44 2.63
N ASP A 229 7.53 -3.50 1.71
CA ASP A 229 8.92 -3.07 1.95
C ASP A 229 8.97 -1.55 2.18
N GLN A 230 8.06 -0.81 1.54
CA GLN A 230 7.92 0.63 1.65
C GLN A 230 6.90 1.09 2.72
N ASP A 231 6.45 0.18 3.59
CA ASP A 231 5.52 0.51 4.66
C ASP A 231 6.15 1.50 5.68
N PRO A 232 5.63 2.74 5.79
CA PRO A 232 6.18 3.72 6.73
C PRO A 232 5.82 3.40 8.19
N GLY A 233 4.86 2.50 8.42
CA GLY A 233 4.56 1.96 9.74
C GLY A 233 5.59 0.95 10.22
N GLY A 234 6.45 0.45 9.34
CA GLY A 234 7.47 -0.56 9.64
C GLY A 234 6.90 -1.96 9.88
N GLY A 235 5.64 -2.21 9.49
CA GLY A 235 4.99 -3.51 9.62
C GLY A 235 5.69 -4.56 8.77
N HIS A 236 6.05 -4.24 7.53
CA HIS A 236 6.74 -5.13 6.58
C HIS A 236 6.07 -6.51 6.51
N SER A 237 4.76 -6.52 6.30
CA SER A 237 3.88 -7.69 6.35
C SER A 237 4.38 -8.89 5.54
N MET A 238 5.01 -8.66 4.38
CA MET A 238 5.46 -9.72 3.47
C MET A 238 6.78 -10.40 3.88
N THR A 239 7.50 -9.89 4.89
CA THR A 239 8.76 -10.50 5.38
C THR A 239 8.53 -11.41 6.59
N LYS A 240 7.28 -11.51 7.08
CA LYS A 240 6.94 -12.29 8.28
C LYS A 240 7.02 -13.79 7.98
N SER A 241 7.74 -14.51 8.82
CA SER A 241 7.83 -15.99 8.77
C SER A 241 6.49 -16.70 9.02
N TYR A 242 5.52 -15.99 9.59
CA TYR A 242 4.18 -16.50 9.92
C TYR A 242 3.09 -16.04 8.94
N ILE A 243 3.44 -15.63 7.72
CA ILE A 243 2.48 -15.17 6.70
C ILE A 243 1.33 -16.16 6.43
N ASP A 244 1.59 -17.46 6.57
CA ASP A 244 0.63 -18.55 6.37
C ASP A 244 -0.14 -18.93 7.65
N LYS A 245 -0.04 -18.15 8.73
CA LYS A 245 -0.66 -18.44 10.03
C LYS A 245 -1.86 -17.53 10.32
N PRO A 246 -2.84 -18.00 11.11
CA PRO A 246 -3.83 -17.11 11.71
C PRO A 246 -3.12 -16.01 12.49
N GLY A 247 -3.58 -14.77 12.37
CA GLY A 247 -2.92 -13.59 12.98
C GLY A 247 -2.11 -12.76 12.00
N TRP A 248 -1.70 -13.32 10.86
CA TRP A 248 -1.13 -12.50 9.81
C TRP A 248 -2.20 -11.66 9.12
N VAL A 249 -1.87 -10.39 8.90
CA VAL A 249 -2.65 -9.43 8.13
C VAL A 249 -1.69 -8.63 7.25
N PHE A 250 -2.21 -8.08 6.15
CA PHE A 250 -1.48 -7.06 5.41
C PHE A 250 -1.72 -5.70 6.06
N GLU A 251 -0.68 -5.13 6.64
CA GLU A 251 -0.68 -3.78 7.21
C GLU A 251 0.17 -2.84 6.34
N PHE A 252 -0.33 -1.61 6.17
CA PHE A 252 0.42 -0.50 5.60
C PHE A 252 0.06 0.79 6.36
N ASN A 253 1.07 1.54 6.79
CA ASN A 253 0.95 2.74 7.61
C ASN A 253 0.04 2.53 8.84
N LYS A 254 0.24 1.40 9.55
CA LYS A 254 -0.55 0.98 10.72
C LYS A 254 -2.04 0.75 10.43
N ILE A 255 -2.42 0.59 9.16
CA ILE A 255 -3.79 0.27 8.74
C ILE A 255 -3.80 -1.14 8.19
N THR A 256 -4.61 -1.99 8.82
CA THR A 256 -4.91 -3.32 8.31
C THR A 256 -5.78 -3.23 7.06
N MET A 257 -5.35 -3.90 6.00
CA MET A 257 -6.02 -3.94 4.71
C MET A 257 -6.53 -5.36 4.43
N PHE A 258 -7.80 -5.47 4.07
CA PHE A 258 -8.33 -6.64 3.39
C PHE A 258 -8.02 -6.53 1.90
N ILE A 259 -7.45 -7.58 1.31
CA ILE A 259 -7.05 -7.58 -0.09
C ILE A 259 -7.90 -8.58 -0.85
N THR A 260 -8.45 -8.14 -1.97
CA THR A 260 -9.24 -8.97 -2.89
C THR A 260 -8.72 -8.77 -4.30
N THR A 261 -8.54 -9.87 -5.03
CA THR A 261 -8.06 -9.81 -6.42
C THR A 261 -9.13 -10.20 -7.43
N PHE A 262 -8.98 -9.75 -8.67
CA PHE A 262 -9.80 -10.18 -9.81
C PHE A 262 -8.92 -10.41 -11.03
N ALA A 263 -9.25 -11.38 -11.89
CA ALA A 263 -8.45 -11.65 -13.10
C ALA A 263 -9.27 -12.36 -14.20
N PRO A 264 -8.90 -12.19 -15.48
CA PRO A 264 -9.66 -12.72 -16.63
C PRO A 264 -9.69 -14.25 -16.72
N PHE A 265 -8.70 -14.95 -16.16
CA PHE A 265 -8.64 -16.41 -16.21
C PHE A 265 -9.55 -17.10 -15.19
N TYR A 266 -10.11 -16.36 -14.22
CA TYR A 266 -11.05 -16.95 -13.28
C TYR A 266 -12.38 -17.26 -14.02
N PRO A 267 -12.97 -18.44 -13.82
CA PRO A 267 -14.26 -18.75 -14.43
C PRO A 267 -15.38 -17.91 -13.79
N GLU A 268 -16.51 -17.77 -14.49
CA GLU A 268 -17.67 -16.99 -14.01
C GLU A 268 -18.19 -17.45 -12.63
N SER A 269 -18.04 -18.75 -12.34
CA SER A 269 -18.41 -19.36 -11.06
C SER A 269 -17.44 -19.06 -9.91
N ASN A 270 -16.35 -18.34 -10.16
CA ASN A 270 -15.40 -17.96 -9.12
C ASN A 270 -15.71 -16.54 -8.61
N SER A 271 -15.68 -16.36 -7.29
CA SER A 271 -15.78 -15.05 -6.63
C SER A 271 -14.74 -14.02 -7.07
N ARG A 272 -13.68 -14.45 -7.78
CA ARG A 272 -12.59 -13.61 -8.32
C ARG A 272 -12.73 -13.30 -9.83
N PHE A 273 -13.87 -13.66 -10.43
CA PHE A 273 -14.16 -13.37 -11.84
C PHE A 273 -14.13 -11.87 -12.13
N SER A 274 -13.49 -11.47 -13.23
CA SER A 274 -13.34 -10.06 -13.63
C SER A 274 -14.44 -9.54 -14.56
N PHE A 275 -15.52 -10.29 -14.79
CA PHE A 275 -16.64 -9.89 -15.65
C PHE A 275 -16.21 -9.51 -17.06
N ALA A 276 -15.38 -10.35 -17.67
CA ALA A 276 -14.78 -10.16 -18.99
C ALA A 276 -13.83 -8.96 -19.12
N SER A 277 -13.45 -8.28 -18.02
CA SER A 277 -12.35 -7.32 -18.06
C SER A 277 -11.05 -8.04 -18.45
N PRO A 278 -10.27 -7.50 -19.40
CA PRO A 278 -9.02 -8.12 -19.84
C PRO A 278 -7.89 -7.94 -18.81
N TYR A 279 -8.11 -7.14 -17.77
CA TYR A 279 -7.11 -6.76 -16.79
C TYR A 279 -7.21 -7.58 -15.50
N GLY A 280 -6.08 -7.68 -14.80
CA GLY A 280 -6.04 -8.11 -13.41
C GLY A 280 -6.22 -6.92 -12.47
N PHE A 281 -6.73 -7.16 -11.27
CA PHE A 281 -6.92 -6.12 -10.25
C PHE A 281 -6.54 -6.61 -8.86
N ILE A 282 -5.96 -5.71 -8.07
CA ILE A 282 -5.71 -5.88 -6.64
C ILE A 282 -6.43 -4.75 -5.91
N LEU A 283 -7.48 -5.07 -5.18
CA LEU A 283 -8.26 -4.12 -4.39
C LEU A 283 -7.84 -4.20 -2.92
N PHE A 284 -7.37 -3.09 -2.39
CA PHE A 284 -7.08 -2.89 -0.96
C PHE A 284 -8.28 -2.22 -0.31
N GLN A 285 -8.79 -2.78 0.78
CA GLN A 285 -9.91 -2.23 1.53
C GLN A 285 -9.47 -2.07 2.99
N PRO A 286 -9.44 -0.85 3.54
CA PRO A 286 -8.97 -0.65 4.91
C PRO A 286 -10.02 -1.22 5.86
N GLU A 287 -9.62 -1.88 6.93
CA GLU A 287 -10.58 -2.56 7.80
C GLU A 287 -11.65 -1.62 8.39
N LEU A 288 -11.28 -0.34 8.55
CA LEU A 288 -12.18 0.73 8.96
C LEU A 288 -13.36 0.95 8.00
N SER A 289 -13.25 0.59 6.72
CA SER A 289 -14.39 0.68 5.78
C SER A 289 -15.47 -0.34 6.16
N PHE A 290 -15.10 -1.56 6.55
CA PHE A 290 -16.08 -2.56 7.01
C PHE A 290 -16.82 -2.14 8.29
N ALA A 291 -16.12 -1.41 9.18
CA ALA A 291 -16.73 -0.87 10.39
C ALA A 291 -17.83 0.15 10.06
N LYS A 292 -17.61 1.00 9.05
CA LYS A 292 -18.61 1.98 8.57
C LYS A 292 -19.86 1.31 8.01
N HIS A 293 -19.70 0.15 7.39
CA HIS A 293 -20.80 -0.64 6.82
C HIS A 293 -21.54 -1.52 7.84
N ASN A 294 -21.28 -1.36 9.15
CA ASN A 294 -21.91 -2.11 10.24
C ASN A 294 -21.88 -3.64 10.02
N LEU A 295 -20.78 -4.15 9.46
CA LEU A 295 -20.63 -5.58 9.24
C LEU A 295 -20.52 -6.30 10.59
N PRO A 296 -21.31 -7.36 10.83
CA PRO A 296 -21.23 -8.14 12.06
C PRO A 296 -19.86 -8.84 12.18
N PRO A 297 -19.47 -9.29 13.40
CA PRO A 297 -18.30 -10.15 13.59
C PRO A 297 -18.35 -11.38 12.69
N ASP A 298 -17.18 -11.90 12.26
CA ASP A 298 -17.14 -13.06 11.37
C ASP A 298 -17.78 -14.31 11.98
N THR A 299 -18.37 -15.15 11.13
CA THR A 299 -19.09 -16.36 11.56
C THR A 299 -18.91 -17.48 10.56
N VAL A 300 -18.72 -18.70 11.06
CA VAL A 300 -18.66 -19.93 10.27
C VAL A 300 -20.04 -20.43 9.82
N ILE A 301 -21.11 -19.93 10.47
CA ILE A 301 -22.49 -20.31 10.20
C ILE A 301 -23.15 -19.26 9.33
N THR A 302 -23.94 -19.69 8.35
CA THR A 302 -24.79 -18.86 7.50
C THR A 302 -26.24 -19.31 7.62
N ASN A 303 -27.16 -18.37 7.85
CA ASN A 303 -28.59 -18.65 7.85
C ASN A 303 -29.12 -18.61 6.40
N TRP A 304 -28.97 -19.71 5.66
CA TRP A 304 -29.27 -19.78 4.23
C TRP A 304 -30.74 -19.51 3.89
N ASP A 305 -31.68 -20.05 4.67
CA ASP A 305 -33.11 -19.94 4.37
C ASP A 305 -33.75 -18.64 4.89
N THR A 306 -33.15 -18.03 5.91
CA THR A 306 -33.68 -16.81 6.56
C THR A 306 -32.51 -15.93 6.98
N PRO A 307 -31.94 -15.14 6.06
CA PRO A 307 -30.74 -14.34 6.35
C PRO A 307 -31.00 -13.33 7.45
N LYS A 308 -30.25 -13.45 8.55
CA LYS A 308 -30.39 -12.57 9.72
C LYS A 308 -29.42 -11.40 9.65
N THR A 309 -28.27 -11.62 9.02
CA THR A 309 -27.18 -10.65 8.99
C THR A 309 -26.87 -10.15 7.59
N VAL A 310 -26.15 -9.02 7.50
CA VAL A 310 -25.61 -8.54 6.23
C VAL A 310 -24.72 -9.60 5.58
N ARG A 311 -23.91 -10.31 6.38
CA ARG A 311 -23.05 -11.39 5.87
C ARG A 311 -23.85 -12.55 5.29
N ASP A 312 -24.95 -12.96 5.94
CA ASP A 312 -25.82 -14.00 5.39
C ASP A 312 -26.32 -13.61 4.00
N ARG A 313 -26.81 -12.37 3.84
CA ARG A 313 -27.29 -11.85 2.56
C ARG A 313 -26.20 -11.84 1.49
N ILE A 314 -24.99 -11.42 1.84
CA ILE A 314 -23.85 -11.42 0.91
C ILE A 314 -23.56 -12.86 0.45
N ARG A 315 -23.42 -13.81 1.39
CA ARG A 315 -23.11 -15.21 1.07
C ARG A 315 -24.18 -15.85 0.19
N ILE A 316 -25.45 -15.64 0.50
CA ILE A 316 -26.59 -16.10 -0.32
C ILE A 316 -26.51 -15.48 -1.72
N THR A 317 -26.26 -14.17 -1.84
CA THR A 317 -26.19 -13.51 -3.15
C THR A 317 -25.05 -14.06 -4.01
N PHE A 318 -23.88 -14.34 -3.42
CA PHE A 318 -22.78 -15.00 -4.12
C PHE A 318 -23.16 -16.42 -4.54
N LYS A 319 -23.80 -17.19 -3.67
CA LYS A 319 -24.28 -18.54 -3.98
C LYS A 319 -25.31 -18.58 -5.10
N ASP A 320 -26.30 -17.68 -5.06
CA ASP A 320 -27.37 -17.59 -6.07
C ASP A 320 -26.82 -17.20 -7.45
N LYS A 321 -25.71 -16.46 -7.50
CA LYS A 321 -24.98 -16.15 -8.73
C LYS A 321 -24.01 -17.25 -9.18
N GLY A 322 -23.94 -18.39 -8.47
CA GLY A 322 -22.99 -19.45 -8.73
C GLY A 322 -21.53 -19.09 -8.41
N GLN A 323 -21.32 -18.03 -7.63
CA GLN A 323 -20.02 -17.48 -7.22
C GLN A 323 -19.72 -17.76 -5.74
N GLU A 324 -20.27 -18.85 -5.20
CA GLU A 324 -20.09 -19.23 -3.79
C GLU A 324 -18.59 -19.32 -3.45
N TYR A 325 -18.24 -18.81 -2.26
CA TYR A 325 -16.91 -18.94 -1.72
C TYR A 325 -16.94 -19.84 -0.49
N THR A 326 -15.90 -20.66 -0.32
CA THR A 326 -15.76 -21.49 0.89
C THR A 326 -15.82 -20.63 2.14
N ILE A 327 -16.71 -21.01 3.05
CA ILE A 327 -16.77 -20.48 4.41
C ILE A 327 -15.83 -21.33 5.25
N PRO A 328 -14.77 -20.77 5.83
CA PRO A 328 -13.85 -21.53 6.65
C PRO A 328 -14.54 -22.17 7.85
N ALA A 329 -14.07 -23.35 8.26
CA ALA A 329 -14.61 -24.06 9.43
C ALA A 329 -14.37 -23.32 10.76
N THR A 330 -13.50 -22.31 10.77
CA THR A 330 -13.21 -21.45 11.92
C THR A 330 -13.07 -20.00 11.47
N VAL A 331 -13.36 -19.04 12.35
CA VAL A 331 -13.09 -17.60 12.10
C VAL A 331 -11.61 -17.24 12.22
N ASN A 332 -10.76 -18.18 12.66
CA ASN A 332 -9.34 -17.99 12.86
C ASN A 332 -8.58 -18.73 11.74
N TYR A 333 -8.47 -18.09 10.58
CA TYR A 333 -7.81 -18.67 9.43
C TYR A 333 -6.79 -17.68 8.82
N PRO A 334 -5.77 -18.16 8.08
CA PRO A 334 -4.79 -17.27 7.46
C PRO A 334 -5.43 -16.42 6.36
N MET A 335 -5.47 -15.09 6.54
CA MET A 335 -6.06 -14.15 5.57
C MET A 335 -5.37 -14.21 4.21
N VAL A 336 -4.08 -14.56 4.19
CA VAL A 336 -3.28 -14.74 2.97
C VAL A 336 -3.92 -15.73 1.98
N ASN A 337 -4.69 -16.70 2.49
CA ASN A 337 -5.35 -17.73 1.66
C ASN A 337 -6.45 -17.15 0.77
N ASP A 338 -7.06 -16.03 1.17
CA ASP A 338 -8.18 -15.43 0.45
C ASP A 338 -7.70 -14.49 -0.66
N ILE A 339 -6.46 -14.00 -0.63
CA ILE A 339 -5.97 -12.99 -1.57
C ILE A 339 -5.99 -13.53 -3.00
N VAL A 340 -5.35 -14.67 -3.27
CA VAL A 340 -5.41 -15.39 -4.55
C VAL A 340 -6.07 -16.75 -4.34
N LYS A 341 -7.25 -16.96 -4.95
CA LYS A 341 -8.01 -18.21 -4.81
C LYS A 341 -7.62 -19.25 -5.86
N PRO A 342 -7.83 -20.55 -5.59
CA PRO A 342 -7.76 -21.55 -6.65
C PRO A 342 -8.87 -21.32 -7.70
N LEU A 343 -8.69 -21.86 -8.91
CA LEU A 343 -9.66 -21.73 -10.01
C LEU A 343 -11.00 -22.40 -9.70
N LYS A 344 -10.97 -23.54 -9.00
CA LYS A 344 -12.15 -24.30 -8.58
C LYS A 344 -12.21 -24.34 -7.06
N GLU A 345 -13.43 -24.25 -6.54
CA GLU A 345 -13.65 -24.38 -5.11
C GLU A 345 -13.29 -25.81 -4.63
N GLY A 346 -12.74 -25.92 -3.43
CA GLY A 346 -12.23 -27.19 -2.88
C GLY A 346 -10.84 -27.62 -3.37
N ASN A 347 -10.26 -26.95 -4.37
CA ASN A 347 -8.86 -27.16 -4.72
C ASN A 347 -7.92 -26.68 -3.59
N PRO A 348 -6.68 -27.20 -3.52
CA PRO A 348 -5.70 -26.72 -2.55
C PRO A 348 -5.45 -25.22 -2.62
N VAL A 349 -5.16 -24.62 -1.46
CA VAL A 349 -4.79 -23.21 -1.32
C VAL A 349 -3.56 -22.90 -2.19
N ILE A 350 -3.64 -21.80 -2.94
CA ILE A 350 -2.54 -21.30 -3.75
C ILE A 350 -1.55 -20.58 -2.83
N LYS A 351 -0.35 -21.13 -2.66
CA LYS A 351 0.72 -20.55 -1.82
C LYS A 351 1.44 -19.40 -2.55
N TRP A 352 0.70 -18.42 -3.04
CA TRP A 352 1.20 -17.32 -3.89
C TRP A 352 2.26 -16.45 -3.20
N TRP A 353 2.29 -16.45 -1.86
CA TRP A 353 3.25 -15.68 -1.06
C TRP A 353 4.66 -16.29 -1.03
N LYS A 354 4.81 -17.57 -1.40
CA LYS A 354 6.10 -18.23 -1.45
C LYS A 354 6.89 -17.79 -2.68
N ASN A 355 8.19 -17.61 -2.51
CA ASN A 355 9.07 -17.53 -3.66
C ASN A 355 9.09 -18.90 -4.35
N LYS A 356 8.99 -18.93 -5.68
CA LYS A 356 9.18 -20.17 -6.46
C LYS A 356 10.65 -20.39 -6.85
N GLU A 357 11.45 -19.34 -6.74
CA GLU A 357 12.87 -19.32 -7.11
C GLU A 357 13.81 -19.66 -5.94
N GLU A 358 13.25 -20.01 -4.77
CA GLU A 358 13.95 -20.54 -3.58
C GLU A 358 13.53 -21.99 -3.34
#